data_AF-A0A974S8Y2-F1
#
_entry.id   AF-A0A974S8Y2-F1
#
_cell.length_a   1.000
_cell.length_b   1.000
_cell.length_c   1.000
_cell.angle_alpha   90.00
_cell.angle_beta   90.00
_cell.angle_gamma   90.00
#
_symmetry.space_group_name_H-M   'P 1'
#
loop_
_entity.id
_entity.type
_entity.pdbx_description
1 polymer ?
#
loop_
_entity_poly.entity_id
_entity_poly.type
_entity_poly.pdbx_seq_one_letter_code
_entity_poly.pdbx_strand_id
1 'polypeptide(L)'
;MDLSQVAERLAARAPASGTYIIGVTGAVAAGKSVFAAALAKHLAADGARVELVCTDGFLFPNARLAELEILNQKGFPPSYDHTALRAALEGVRTGPTLFPAIPT
;
A
#
# COMPACT_ATOMS: atom_id res chain seq x y z
N MET A 1 20.53 -6.23 -6.51
CA MET A 1 19.41 -7.13 -6.15
C MET A 1 18.38 -6.97 -7.26
N ASP A 2 18.17 -8.03 -8.02
CA ASP A 2 17.18 -8.06 -9.09
C ASP A 2 15.76 -8.37 -8.53
N LEU A 3 14.74 -8.27 -9.39
CA LEU A 3 13.35 -8.46 -8.98
C LEU A 3 13.07 -9.90 -8.50
N SER A 4 13.66 -10.90 -9.17
CA SER A 4 13.47 -12.31 -8.86
C SER A 4 14.01 -12.65 -7.47
N GLN A 5 15.20 -12.15 -7.12
CA GLN A 5 15.77 -12.30 -5.78
C GLN A 5 14.89 -11.67 -4.71
N VAL A 6 14.22 -10.55 -5.00
CA VAL A 6 13.27 -9.96 -4.04
C VAL A 6 12.03 -10.85 -3.90
N ALA A 7 11.47 -11.32 -5.01
CA ALA A 7 10.30 -12.19 -4.99
C ALA A 7 10.56 -13.49 -4.24
N GLU A 8 11.69 -14.16 -4.48
CA GLU A 8 12.11 -15.37 -3.75
C GLU A 8 12.22 -15.11 -2.25
N ARG A 9 12.82 -13.99 -1.85
CA ARG A 9 12.94 -13.63 -0.42
C ARG A 9 11.60 -13.33 0.23
N LEU A 10 10.65 -12.79 -0.53
CA LEU A 10 9.28 -12.56 -0.05
C LEU A 10 8.51 -13.88 0.06
N ALA A 11 8.62 -14.75 -0.94
CA ALA A 11 8.01 -16.08 -0.92
C ALA A 11 8.51 -16.92 0.27
N ALA A 12 9.82 -16.89 0.55
CA ALA A 12 10.41 -17.58 1.70
C ALA A 12 9.94 -17.05 3.08
N ARG A 13 9.34 -15.85 3.12
CA ARG A 13 8.79 -15.20 4.33
C ARG A 13 7.27 -15.20 4.37
N ALA A 14 6.62 -15.66 3.31
CA ALA A 14 5.17 -15.71 3.24
C ALA A 14 4.65 -16.68 4.32
N PRO A 15 3.56 -16.33 5.02
CA PRO A 15 2.93 -17.24 5.96
C PRO A 15 2.35 -18.45 5.24
N ALA A 16 2.25 -19.59 5.93
CA ALA A 16 1.66 -20.81 5.38
C ALA A 16 0.17 -20.65 5.00
N SER A 17 -0.52 -19.67 5.59
CA SER A 17 -1.92 -19.35 5.30
C SER A 17 -2.24 -17.89 5.61
N GLY A 18 -3.29 -17.36 4.97
CA GLY A 18 -3.80 -16.01 5.20
C GLY A 18 -3.17 -14.95 4.30
N THR A 19 -3.54 -13.70 4.51
CA THR A 19 -3.08 -12.57 3.69
C THR A 19 -1.64 -12.17 4.03
N TYR A 20 -0.76 -12.12 3.03
CA TYR A 20 0.59 -11.58 3.18
C TYR A 20 0.64 -10.11 2.71
N ILE A 21 0.93 -9.20 3.64
CA ILE A 21 0.99 -7.75 3.35
C ILE A 21 2.44 -7.34 3.15
N ILE A 22 2.73 -6.72 2.00
CA ILE A 22 4.06 -6.22 1.64
C ILE A 22 4.00 -4.70 1.52
N GLY A 23 4.75 -4.00 2.38
CA GLY A 23 4.88 -2.53 2.32
C GLY A 23 6.03 -2.11 1.40
N VAL A 24 5.72 -1.32 0.36
CA VAL A 24 6.73 -0.70 -0.52
C VAL A 24 6.90 0.77 -0.13
N THR A 25 8.03 1.11 0.49
CA THR A 25 8.34 2.45 1.02
C THR A 25 9.61 3.04 0.41
N GLY A 26 9.82 4.34 0.58
CA GLY A 26 10.92 5.10 -0.01
C GLY A 26 10.53 6.53 -0.38
N ALA A 27 11.53 7.33 -0.77
CA ALA A 27 11.35 8.75 -1.10
C ALA A 27 10.34 8.99 -2.25
N VAL A 28 9.84 10.22 -2.33
CA VAL A 28 9.02 10.68 -3.46
C VAL A 28 9.84 10.51 -4.75
N ALA A 29 9.17 10.10 -5.84
CA ALA A 29 9.79 9.81 -7.14
C ALA A 29 10.83 8.66 -7.19
N ALA A 30 11.03 7.90 -6.11
CA ALA A 30 11.95 6.75 -6.09
C ALA A 30 11.49 5.52 -6.93
N GLY A 31 10.39 5.63 -7.69
CA GLY A 31 9.91 4.53 -8.54
C GLY A 31 9.11 3.44 -7.82
N LYS A 32 8.62 3.69 -6.59
CA LYS A 32 7.88 2.71 -5.77
C LYS A 32 6.71 2.04 -6.50
N SER A 33 5.87 2.83 -7.19
CA SER A 33 4.70 2.30 -7.88
C SER A 33 5.09 1.42 -9.08
N VAL A 34 6.19 1.76 -9.77
CA VAL A 34 6.74 0.95 -10.87
C VAL A 34 7.26 -0.37 -10.32
N PHE A 35 8.03 -0.32 -9.23
CA PHE A 35 8.54 -1.51 -8.57
C PHE A 35 7.41 -2.41 -8.05
N ALA A 36 6.42 -1.83 -7.37
CA ALA A 36 5.26 -2.57 -6.86
C ALA A 36 4.48 -3.25 -7.99
N ALA A 37 4.25 -2.57 -9.11
CA ALA A 37 3.60 -3.14 -10.28
C ALA A 37 4.39 -4.30 -10.90
N ALA A 38 5.70 -4.14 -11.04
CA ALA A 38 6.57 -5.20 -11.55
C ALA A 38 6.59 -6.43 -10.63
N LEU A 39 6.72 -6.22 -9.32
CA LEU A 39 6.69 -7.28 -8.31
C LEU A 39 5.34 -8.00 -8.30
N ALA A 40 4.22 -7.26 -8.33
CA ALA A 40 2.89 -7.86 -8.38
C ALA A 40 2.69 -8.71 -9.64
N LYS A 41 3.15 -8.23 -10.81
CA LYS A 41 3.09 -9.01 -12.04
C LYS A 41 3.90 -10.30 -11.96
N HIS A 42 5.09 -10.24 -11.37
CA HIS A 42 5.94 -11.41 -11.19
C HIS A 42 5.29 -12.45 -10.26
N LEU A 43 4.86 -12.02 -9.06
CA LEU A 43 4.18 -12.89 -8.09
C LEU A 43 2.87 -13.48 -8.65
N ALA A 44 2.12 -12.71 -9.44
CA ALA A 44 0.92 -13.20 -10.11
C ALA A 44 1.22 -14.25 -11.18
N ALA A 45 2.34 -14.13 -11.90
CA ALA A 45 2.79 -15.14 -12.85
C ALA A 45 3.15 -16.46 -12.16
N ASP A 46 3.62 -16.39 -10.91
CA ASP A 46 3.90 -17.56 -10.05
C ASP A 46 2.64 -18.13 -9.37
N GLY A 47 1.44 -17.62 -9.70
CA GLY A 47 0.16 -18.13 -9.25
C GLY A 47 -0.39 -17.49 -7.97
N ALA A 48 0.27 -16.47 -7.42
CA ALA A 48 -0.27 -15.74 -6.28
C ALA A 48 -1.44 -14.83 -6.69
N ARG A 49 -2.48 -14.75 -5.85
CA ARG A 49 -3.48 -13.68 -5.98
C ARG A 49 -2.91 -12.41 -5.35
N VAL A 50 -2.67 -11.39 -6.18
CA VAL A 50 -2.06 -10.13 -5.74
C VAL A 50 -2.98 -8.96 -6.03
N GLU A 51 -3.15 -8.09 -5.05
CA GLU A 51 -3.85 -6.81 -5.20
C GLU A 51 -2.89 -5.68 -4.81
N LEU A 52 -2.85 -4.62 -5.63
CA LEU A 52 -2.04 -3.43 -5.37
C LEU A 52 -2.93 -2.36 -4.74
N VAL A 53 -2.50 -1.85 -3.59
CA VAL A 53 -3.17 -0.77 -2.86
C VAL A 53 -2.21 0.40 -2.70
N CYS A 54 -2.73 1.62 -2.84
CA CYS A 54 -1.97 2.85 -2.60
C CYS A 54 -2.41 3.50 -1.29
N THR A 55 -1.45 3.96 -0.48
CA THR A 55 -1.76 4.69 0.76
C THR A 55 -2.46 6.03 0.50
N ASP A 56 -2.36 6.58 -0.71
CA ASP A 56 -2.98 7.85 -1.09
C ASP A 56 -4.51 7.82 -1.02
N GLY A 57 -5.13 6.64 -1.06
CA GLY A 57 -6.58 6.49 -0.79
C GLY A 57 -6.98 6.92 0.62
N PHE A 58 -6.04 6.93 1.57
CA PHE A 58 -6.26 7.36 2.95
C PHE A 58 -5.91 8.84 3.17
N LEU A 59 -5.56 9.61 2.14
CA LEU A 59 -5.37 11.05 2.28
C LEU A 59 -6.71 11.72 2.59
N PHE A 60 -6.70 12.66 3.53
CA PHE A 60 -7.86 13.51 3.74
C PHE A 60 -8.17 14.34 2.49
N PRO A 61 -9.46 14.59 2.17
CA PRO A 61 -9.84 15.49 1.09
C PRO A 61 -9.24 16.89 1.29
N ASN A 62 -8.97 17.62 0.19
CA ASN A 62 -8.41 18.97 0.26
C ASN A 62 -9.22 19.91 1.17
N ALA A 63 -10.55 19.79 1.19
CA ALA A 63 -11.42 20.56 2.08
C ALA A 63 -11.06 20.34 3.56
N ARG A 64 -10.90 19.07 3.97
CA ARG A 64 -10.51 18.72 5.34
C ARG A 64 -9.09 19.18 5.68
N LEU A 65 -8.16 19.07 4.73
CA LEU A 65 -6.79 19.58 4.91
C LEU A 65 -6.74 21.11 5.07
N ALA A 66 -7.62 21.83 4.36
CA ALA A 66 -7.74 23.28 4.47
C ALA A 66 -8.36 23.70 5.81
N GLU A 67 -9.41 23.01 6.28
CA GLU A 67 -9.98 23.21 7.62
C GLU A 67 -8.96 23.01 8.74
N LEU A 68 -8.04 22.08 8.55
CA LEU A 68 -6.97 21.76 9.49
C LEU A 68 -5.71 22.64 9.30
N GLU A 69 -5.70 23.56 8.34
CA GLU A 69 -4.56 24.43 7.99
C GLU A 69 -3.26 23.67 7.67
N ILE A 70 -3.37 22.44 7.16
CA ILE A 70 -2.23 21.55 6.83
C ILE A 70 -2.18 21.16 5.35
N LEU A 71 -2.78 21.96 4.46
CA LEU A 71 -2.78 21.70 3.02
C LEU A 71 -1.35 21.60 2.45
N ASN A 72 -0.42 22.37 2.99
CA ASN A 72 1.01 22.32 2.65
C ASN A 72 1.73 21.03 3.13
N GLN A 73 1.11 20.28 4.04
CA GLN A 73 1.60 18.99 4.51
C GLN A 73 0.92 17.82 3.79
N LYS A 74 0.19 18.07 2.68
CA LYS A 74 -0.38 16.99 1.87
C LYS A 74 0.71 16.02 1.44
N GLY A 75 0.54 14.74 1.77
CA GLY A 75 1.51 13.67 1.54
C GLY A 75 2.45 13.40 2.73
N PHE A 76 2.46 14.24 3.77
CA PHE A 76 3.12 13.95 5.05
C PHE A 76 2.19 13.23 6.01
N PRO A 77 2.71 12.55 7.06
CA PRO A 77 1.89 11.75 7.97
C PRO A 77 0.60 12.45 8.47
N PRO A 78 0.59 13.74 8.89
CA PRO A 78 -0.63 14.38 9.40
C PRO A 78 -1.79 14.47 8.40
N SER A 79 -1.51 14.36 7.10
CA SER A 79 -2.51 14.45 6.03
C SER A 79 -3.27 13.16 5.72
N TYR A 80 -2.94 12.05 6.42
CA TYR A 80 -3.58 10.75 6.24
C TYR A 80 -4.51 10.39 7.40
N ASP A 81 -5.59 9.69 7.09
CA ASP A 81 -6.43 9.01 8.06
C ASP A 81 -5.74 7.71 8.53
N HIS A 82 -4.89 7.83 9.55
CA HIS A 82 -4.20 6.69 10.17
C HIS A 82 -5.14 5.68 10.81
N THR A 83 -6.31 6.12 11.25
CA THR A 83 -7.31 5.24 11.88
C THR A 83 -7.92 4.34 10.82
N ALA A 84 -8.35 4.91 9.69
CA ALA A 84 -8.85 4.15 8.55
C ALA A 84 -7.78 3.22 7.96
N LEU A 85 -6.53 3.70 7.82
CA LEU A 85 -5.43 2.86 7.32
C LEU A 85 -5.17 1.66 8.24
N ARG A 86 -5.10 1.89 9.57
CA ARG A 86 -4.95 0.81 10.55
C ARG A 86 -6.10 -0.20 10.45
N ALA A 87 -7.33 0.29 10.44
CA ALA A 87 -8.51 -0.56 10.36
C ALA A 87 -8.52 -1.41 9.08
N ALA A 88 -8.09 -0.85 7.94
CA ALA A 88 -7.97 -1.60 6.69
C ALA A 88 -6.90 -2.71 6.75
N LEU A 89 -5.73 -2.42 7.34
CA LEU A 89 -4.65 -3.39 7.51
C LEU A 89 -4.99 -4.51 8.49
N GLU A 90 -5.77 -4.20 9.53
CA GLU A 90 -6.28 -5.20 10.47
C GLU A 90 -7.38 -6.05 9.82
N GLY A 91 -8.32 -5.40 9.13
CA GLY A 91 -9.42 -6.07 8.42
C GLY A 91 -8.92 -7.08 7.40
N VAL A 92 -7.97 -6.70 6.55
CA VAL A 92 -7.50 -7.55 5.43
C VAL A 92 -6.81 -8.84 5.89
N ARG A 93 -6.35 -8.88 7.15
CA ARG A 93 -5.81 -10.11 7.77
C ARG A 93 -6.89 -11.10 8.18
N THR A 94 -8.12 -10.63 8.36
CA THR A 94 -9.26 -11.41 8.86
C THR A 94 -10.32 -11.70 7.80
N GLY A 95 -10.35 -10.95 6.70
CA GLY A 95 -11.28 -11.17 5.59
C GLY A 95 -11.27 -10.06 4.54
N PRO A 96 -12.21 -10.11 3.58
CA PRO A 96 -12.38 -9.06 2.57
C PRO A 96 -12.55 -7.69 3.22
N THR A 97 -11.79 -6.71 2.75
CA THR A 97 -11.74 -5.36 3.33
C THR A 97 -11.72 -4.32 2.24
N LEU A 98 -12.44 -3.22 2.46
CA LEU A 98 -12.47 -2.10 1.53
C LEU A 98 -11.23 -1.22 1.74
N PHE A 99 -10.47 -1.05 0.67
CA PHE A 99 -9.46 0.00 0.58
C PHE A 99 -10.08 1.18 -0.18
N PRO A 100 -9.93 2.42 0.32
CA PRO A 100 -10.43 3.58 -0.39
C PRO A 100 -9.79 3.68 -1.77
N ALA A 101 -10.58 4.04 -2.79
CA ALA A 101 -10.03 4.43 -4.07
C ALA A 101 -9.16 5.69 -3.91
N ILE A 102 -8.20 5.86 -4.81
CA ILE A 102 -7.43 7.11 -4.86
C ILE A 102 -8.42 8.24 -5.16
N PRO A 103 -8.53 9.28 -4.33
CA PRO A 103 -9.40 10.40 -4.62
C PRO A 103 -8.94 11.05 -5.94
N THR A 104 -9.82 11.06 -6.94
CA THR A 104 -9.62 11.72 -8.23
C THR A 104 -9.63 13.23 -8.09
#